data_AF-A0A2N2S5Z8-F1
#
_entry.id   AF-A0A2N2S5Z8-F1
#
_cell.length_a   1.000
_cell.length_b   1.000
_cell.length_c   1.000
_cell.angle_alpha   90.00
_cell.angle_beta   90.00
_cell.angle_gamma   90.00
#
_symmetry.space_group_name_H-M   'P 1'
#
loop_
_entity.id
_entity.type
_entity.pdbx_description
1 polymer ?
#
loop_
_entity_poly.entity_id
_entity_poly.type
_entity_poly.pdbx_seq_one_letter_code
_entity_poly.pdbx_strand_id
1 'polypeptide(L)'
;MQLDAVALESLQLQKKASLKKLAESQSYANNLIKKNRPVPADLTAEIKNNQVEVDKQEQLINERKATMDGTRKRFDDDKARFNALKNHTNEAGALAEAPPATKP
;
A
#
# COMPACT_ATOMS: atom_id res chain seq x y z
N MET A 1 7.26 4.90 -7.39
CA MET A 1 6.02 4.14 -7.68
C MET A 1 6.27 2.75 -8.28
N GLN A 2 7.05 2.58 -9.35
CA GLN A 2 7.33 1.23 -9.89
C GLN A 2 8.08 0.33 -8.88
N LEU A 3 9.08 0.87 -8.18
CA LEU A 3 9.78 0.15 -7.11
C LEU A 3 8.87 -0.21 -5.93
N ASP A 4 7.96 0.70 -5.54
CA ASP A 4 6.98 0.46 -4.47
C ASP A 4 6.00 -0.66 -4.84
N ALA A 5 5.57 -0.69 -6.11
CA ALA A 5 4.70 -1.74 -6.63
C ALA A 5 5.39 -3.12 -6.61
N VAL A 6 6.66 -3.20 -7.05
CA VAL A 6 7.44 -4.45 -7.00
C VAL A 6 7.66 -4.90 -5.56
N ALA A 7 7.96 -3.98 -4.64
CA ALA A 7 8.12 -4.31 -3.22
C ALA A 7 6.81 -4.81 -2.60
N LEU A 8 5.67 -4.22 -2.98
CA LEU A 8 4.35 -4.63 -2.52
C LEU A 8 3.99 -6.03 -3.06
N GLU A 9 4.26 -6.30 -4.34
CA GLU A 9 4.07 -7.62 -4.96
C GLU A 9 4.93 -8.68 -4.27
N SER A 10 6.20 -8.37 -3.97
CA SER A 10 7.09 -9.26 -3.23
C SER A 10 6.53 -9.60 -1.84
N LEU A 11 6.07 -8.59 -1.08
CA LEU A 11 5.45 -8.80 0.23
C LEU A 11 4.16 -9.64 0.12
N GLN A 12 3.35 -9.43 -0.91
CA GLN A 12 2.15 -10.24 -1.15
C GLN A 12 2.48 -11.70 -1.48
N LEU A 13 3.52 -11.94 -2.28
CA LEU A 13 3.97 -13.29 -2.59
C LEU A 13 4.48 -14.00 -1.34
N GLN A 14 5.26 -13.30 -0.51
CA GLN A 14 5.74 -13.82 0.76
C GLN A 14 4.57 -14.14 1.72
N LYS A 15 3.60 -13.23 1.85
CA LYS A 15 2.36 -13.47 2.62
C LYS A 15 1.61 -14.71 2.14
N LYS A 16 1.45 -14.86 0.83
CA LYS A 16 0.80 -16.04 0.24
C LYS A 16 1.54 -17.34 0.59
N ALA A 17 2.87 -17.32 0.57
CA ALA A 17 3.68 -18.47 0.96
C ALA A 17 3.52 -18.81 2.45
N SER A 18 3.58 -17.81 3.34
CA SER A 18 3.36 -17.98 4.79
C SER A 18 1.96 -18.50 5.12
N LEU A 19 0.92 -17.97 4.46
CA LEU A 19 -0.46 -18.44 4.59
C LEU A 19 -0.61 -19.90 4.17
N LYS A 20 0.06 -20.31 3.09
CA LYS A 20 0.05 -21.70 2.65
C LYS A 20 0.65 -22.62 3.71
N LYS A 21 1.83 -22.27 4.25
CA LYS A 21 2.48 -23.03 5.33
C LYS A 21 1.58 -23.11 6.58
N LEU A 22 1.00 -21.98 7.00
CA LEU A 22 0.08 -21.93 8.12
C LEU A 22 -1.11 -22.89 7.92
N ALA A 23 -1.73 -22.87 6.74
CA ALA A 23 -2.85 -23.75 6.41
C ALA A 23 -2.45 -25.23 6.43
N GLU A 24 -1.27 -25.57 5.93
CA GLU A 24 -0.72 -26.93 5.97
C GLU A 24 -0.49 -27.41 7.42
N SER A 25 0.17 -26.60 8.27
CA SER A 25 0.41 -26.93 9.68
C SER A 25 -0.90 -27.06 10.46
N GLN A 26 -1.87 -26.15 10.24
CA GLN A 26 -3.20 -26.22 10.83
C GLN A 26 -3.98 -27.46 10.38
N SER A 27 -3.93 -27.79 9.09
CA SER A 27 -4.56 -29.00 8.56
C SER A 27 -3.98 -30.26 9.20
N TYR A 28 -2.66 -30.31 9.35
CA TYR A 28 -2.00 -31.43 10.02
C TYR A 28 -2.39 -31.54 11.50
N ALA A 29 -2.39 -30.44 12.25
CA ALA A 29 -2.86 -30.40 13.64
C ALA A 29 -4.33 -30.86 13.75
N ASN A 30 -5.20 -30.37 12.88
CA ASN A 30 -6.61 -30.78 12.83
C ASN A 30 -6.76 -32.27 12.55
N ASN A 31 -5.92 -32.84 11.68
CA ASN A 31 -5.94 -34.28 11.41
C ASN A 31 -5.48 -35.11 12.62
N LEU A 32 -4.54 -34.61 13.43
CA LEU A 32 -4.16 -35.26 14.69
C LEU A 32 -5.31 -35.23 15.70
N ILE A 33 -5.95 -34.06 15.86
CA ILE A 33 -7.11 -33.88 16.75
C ILE A 33 -8.25 -34.82 16.34
N LYS A 34 -8.59 -34.89 15.05
CA LYS A 34 -9.61 -35.82 14.51
C LYS A 34 -9.29 -37.28 14.79
N LYS A 35 -8.02 -37.63 14.91
CA LYS A 35 -7.53 -38.97 15.24
C LYS A 35 -7.36 -39.19 16.75
N ASN A 36 -7.85 -38.26 17.60
CA ASN A 36 -7.64 -38.23 19.05
C ASN A 36 -6.17 -38.35 19.46
N ARG A 37 -5.27 -37.79 18.65
CA ARG A 37 -3.83 -37.71 18.95
C ARG A 37 -3.49 -36.32 19.47
N PRO A 38 -2.59 -36.21 20.45
CA PRO A 38 -2.11 -34.91 20.91
C PRO A 38 -1.38 -34.19 19.78
N VAL A 39 -1.56 -32.87 19.73
CA VAL A 39 -0.81 -32.00 18.82
C VAL A 39 0.58 -31.75 19.42
N PRO A 40 1.68 -32.02 18.70
CA PRO A 40 3.02 -31.75 19.19
C PRO A 40 3.22 -30.26 19.53
N ALA A 41 4.00 -29.99 20.58
CA ALA A 41 4.34 -28.62 20.96
C ALA A 41 5.06 -27.87 19.84
N ASP A 42 5.96 -28.55 19.12
CA ASP A 42 6.69 -27.98 17.98
C ASP A 42 5.75 -27.53 16.86
N LEU A 43 4.72 -28.33 16.55
CA LEU A 43 3.72 -27.98 15.54
C LEU A 43 2.86 -26.79 15.99
N THR A 44 2.55 -26.71 17.29
CA THR A 44 1.82 -25.56 17.85
C THR A 44 2.66 -24.29 17.77
N ALA A 45 3.96 -24.38 18.08
CA ALA A 45 4.90 -23.28 17.94
C ALA A 45 5.05 -22.85 16.48
N GLU A 46 5.13 -23.80 15.55
CA GLU A 46 5.18 -23.52 14.11
C GLU A 46 3.94 -22.77 13.62
N ILE A 47 2.73 -23.21 14.00
CA ILE A 47 1.49 -22.51 13.67
C ILE A 47 1.51 -21.08 14.20
N LYS A 48 1.93 -20.89 15.45
CA LYS A 48 2.04 -19.55 16.06
C LYS A 48 3.04 -18.67 15.32
N ASN A 49 4.22 -19.21 14.99
CA ASN A 49 5.26 -18.46 14.29
C ASN A 49 4.82 -18.09 12.88
N ASN A 50 4.20 -19.02 12.14
CA ASN A 50 3.65 -18.75 10.82
C ASN A 50 2.54 -17.68 10.86
N GLN A 51 1.71 -17.67 11.91
CA GLN A 51 0.71 -16.61 12.10
C GLN A 51 1.37 -15.25 12.34
N VAL A 52 2.38 -15.18 13.21
CA VAL A 52 3.13 -13.93 13.48
C VAL A 52 3.79 -13.40 12.21
N GLU A 53 4.35 -14.28 11.38
CA GLU A 53 4.95 -13.93 10.08
C GLU A 53 3.90 -13.31 9.13
N VAL A 54 2.73 -13.93 9.03
CA VAL A 54 1.61 -13.43 8.21
C VAL A 54 1.16 -12.05 8.71
N ASP A 55 1.01 -11.88 10.02
CA ASP A 55 0.55 -10.61 10.60
C ASP A 55 1.57 -9.48 10.37
N LYS A 56 2.86 -9.78 10.52
CA LYS A 56 3.95 -8.85 10.22
C LYS A 56 3.96 -8.45 8.74
N GLN A 57 3.81 -9.41 7.83
CA GLN A 57 3.75 -9.15 6.39
C GLN A 57 2.54 -8.28 6.05
N GLU A 58 1.40 -8.50 6.70
CA GLU A 58 0.20 -7.68 6.49
C GLU A 58 0.39 -6.23 6.96
N GLN A 59 1.02 -6.03 8.13
CA GLN A 59 1.37 -4.70 8.62
C GLN A 59 2.24 -3.94 7.59
N LEU A 60 3.30 -4.59 7.10
CA LEU A 60 4.21 -3.99 6.10
C LEU A 60 3.51 -3.66 4.78
N ILE A 61 2.57 -4.50 4.34
CA ILE A 61 1.75 -4.23 3.15
C ILE A 61 0.90 -2.98 3.37
N ASN A 62 0.23 -2.88 4.53
CA ASN A 62 -0.65 -1.75 4.84
C ASN A 62 0.12 -0.43 4.97
N GLU A 63 1.26 -0.43 5.65
CA GLU A 63 2.15 0.72 5.77
C GLU A 63 2.63 1.21 4.40
N ARG A 64 3.03 0.28 3.53
CA ARG A 64 3.51 0.62 2.19
C ARG A 64 2.40 1.17 1.30
N LYS A 65 1.19 0.59 1.36
CA LYS A 65 0.01 1.14 0.67
C LYS A 65 -0.31 2.56 1.13
N ALA A 66 -0.34 2.80 2.44
CA ALA A 66 -0.59 4.12 3.01
C ALA A 66 0.45 5.15 2.53
N THR A 67 1.72 4.75 2.45
CA THR A 67 2.81 5.60 1.93
C THR A 67 2.62 5.94 0.45
N MET A 68 2.25 4.97 -0.38
CA MET A 68 1.96 5.18 -1.80
C MET A 68 0.77 6.11 -2.00
N ASP A 69 -0.31 5.90 -1.25
CA ASP A 69 -1.52 6.73 -1.33
C ASP A 69 -1.25 8.17 -0.87
N GLY A 70 -0.48 8.33 0.21
CA GLY A 70 -0.04 9.65 0.67
C GLY A 70 0.80 10.39 -0.37
N THR A 71 1.69 9.67 -1.05
CA THR A 71 2.51 10.23 -2.14
C THR A 71 1.63 10.64 -3.31
N ARG A 72 0.71 9.78 -3.74
CA ARG A 72 -0.23 10.06 -4.83
C ARG A 72 -1.07 11.30 -4.53
N LYS A 73 -1.61 11.40 -3.32
CA LYS A 73 -2.40 12.56 -2.89
C LYS A 73 -1.59 13.86 -2.98
N ARG A 74 -0.33 13.86 -2.50
CA ARG A 74 0.54 15.04 -2.60
C ARG A 74 0.77 15.46 -4.06
N PHE A 75 0.99 14.51 -4.96
CA PHE A 75 1.13 14.79 -6.38
C PHE A 75 -0.14 15.40 -6.99
N ASP A 76 -1.32 14.87 -6.63
CA ASP A 76 -2.60 15.39 -7.11
C ASP A 76 -2.86 16.81 -6.58
N ASP A 77 -2.56 17.06 -5.30
CA ASP A 77 -2.67 18.39 -4.67
C ASP A 77 -1.72 19.40 -5.33
N ASP A 78 -0.45 19.02 -5.55
CA ASP A 78 0.54 19.88 -6.23
C ASP A 78 0.15 20.16 -7.69
N LYS A 79 -0.40 19.18 -8.40
CA LYS A 79 -0.91 19.35 -9.76
C LYS A 79 -2.11 20.31 -9.79
N ALA A 80 -3.02 20.20 -8.84
CA ALA A 80 -4.14 21.12 -8.69
C ALA A 80 -3.65 22.55 -8.41
N ARG A 81 -2.70 22.72 -7.49
CA ARG A 81 -2.08 24.02 -7.19
C ARG A 81 -1.37 24.61 -8.41
N PHE A 82 -0.61 23.81 -9.14
CA PHE A 82 0.06 24.23 -10.36
C PHE A 82 -0.93 24.72 -11.42
N ASN A 83 -2.01 23.97 -11.66
CA ASN A 83 -3.05 24.36 -12.62
C ASN A 83 -3.77 25.65 -12.21
N ALA A 84 -4.09 25.81 -10.92
CA ALA A 84 -4.69 27.03 -10.40
C ALA A 84 -3.77 28.24 -10.63
N LEU A 85 -2.48 28.13 -10.28
CA LEU A 85 -1.50 29.19 -10.50
C LEU A 85 -1.32 29.51 -11.99
N LYS A 86 -1.22 28.49 -12.85
CA LYS A 86 -1.10 28.68 -14.30
C LYS A 86 -2.29 29.43 -14.88
N ASN A 87 -3.51 29.11 -14.44
CA ASN A 87 -4.71 29.79 -14.89
C ASN A 87 -4.77 31.24 -14.38
N HIS A 88 -4.37 31.52 -13.14
CA HIS A 88 -4.30 32.87 -12.61
C HIS A 88 -3.20 33.73 -13.26
N THR A 89 -2.04 33.16 -13.59
CA THR A 89 -0.98 33.87 -14.32
C THR A 89 -1.40 34.21 -15.74
N ASN A 90 -2.18 33.34 -16.40
CA ASN A 90 -2.73 33.63 -17.73
C ASN A 90 -3.79 34.75 -17.71
N GLU A 91 -4.61 34.86 -16.66
CA GLU A 91 -5.58 35.95 -16.52
C GLU A 91 -4.91 37.29 -16.15
N ALA A 92 -3.87 37.27 -15.30
CA ALA A 92 -3.10 38.47 -14.98
C ALA A 92 -2.28 38.99 -16.18
N GLY A 93 -1.79 38.11 -17.05
CA GLY A 93 -1.13 38.48 -18.30
C GLY A 93 -2.08 39.09 -19.33
N ALA A 94 -3.32 38.61 -19.42
CA ALA A 94 -4.34 39.13 -20.35
C ALA A 94 -4.89 40.51 -19.95
N LEU A 95 -4.86 40.87 -18.66
CA LEU A 95 -5.31 42.18 -18.16
C LEU A 95 -4.23 43.27 -18.24
N ALA A 96 -2.96 42.90 -18.45
CA ALA A 96 -1.84 43.86 -18.57
C ALA A 96 -1.62 44.36 -20.01
N GLU A 97 -2.33 43.82 -21.00
CA GLU A 97 -2.13 44.09 -22.44
C GLU A 97 -3.21 44.99 -23.07
N ALA A 98 -4.02 45.71 -22.28
CA ALA A 98 -4.94 46.72 -22.82
C ALA A 98 -4.25 48.10 -22.90
N PRO A 99 -3.90 48.62 -24.08
CA PRO A 99 -3.29 49.93 -24.22
C PRO A 99 -4.30 51.04 -23.85
N PRO A 100 -3.85 52.16 -23.25
CA PRO A 100 -4.74 53.26 -22.88
C PRO A 100 -5.29 53.92 -24.14
N ALA A 101 -6.61 53.94 -24.27
CA ALA A 101 -7.32 54.64 -25.33
C ALA A 101 -7.08 56.16 -25.19
N THR A 102 -6.09 56.70 -25.91
CA THR A 102 -5.91 58.14 -26.07
C THR A 102 -6.79 58.65 -27.22
N LYS A 103 -7.87 59.33 -26.86
CA LYS A 103 -8.57 60.32 -27.69
C LYS A 103 -7.65 61.52 -27.96
N PRO A 104 -7.73 62.17 -29.12
CA PRO A 104 -8.78 63.17 -29.36
C PRO A 104 -9.57 62.97 -30.66
#